data_AF-A0A1Q8YKA8-F1
#
_entry.id   AF-A0A1Q8YKA8-F1
#
_cell.length_a   1.000
_cell.length_b   1.000
_cell.length_c   1.000
_cell.angle_alpha   90.00
_cell.angle_beta   90.00
_cell.angle_gamma   90.00
#
_symmetry.space_group_name_H-M   'P 1'
#
loop_
_entity.id
_entity.type
_entity.pdbx_description
1 polymer ?
#
loop_
_entity_poly.entity_id
_entity_poly.type
_entity_poly.pdbx_seq_one_letter_code
_entity_poly.pdbx_strand_id
1 'polypeptide(L)' 'MSDLTHKAKLQGGQFHDARIAALCIEYGVSALYSADRDFGRFKALKTINPLLD' A
#
# COMPACT_ATOMS: atom_id res chain seq x y z
N MET A 1 -16.68 -0.09 0.75
CA MET A 1 -15.47 0.55 1.28
C MET A 1 -15.35 0.50 2.82
N SER A 2 -16.39 0.13 3.59
CA SER A 2 -16.45 0.32 5.05
C SER A 2 -15.74 -0.74 5.92
N ASP A 3 -15.58 -1.98 5.45
CA ASP A 3 -15.18 -3.08 6.34
C ASP A 3 -13.66 -3.29 6.45
N LEU A 4 -12.91 -2.86 5.43
CA LEU A 4 -11.45 -3.01 5.42
C LEU A 4 -10.75 -2.01 6.35
N THR A 5 -11.32 -0.80 6.49
CA THR A 5 -10.77 0.30 7.28
C THR A 5 -10.92 0.07 8.79
N HIS A 6 -12.02 -0.56 9.22
CA HIS A 6 -12.28 -0.78 10.65
C HIS A 6 -11.40 -1.86 11.28
N LYS A 7 -11.01 -2.89 10.52
CA LYS A 7 -10.13 -3.97 11.01
C LYS A 7 -8.65 -3.60 11.05
N ALA A 8 -8.22 -2.62 10.26
CA ALA A 8 -6.80 -2.30 10.06
C ALA A 8 -6.24 -1.21 11.01
N LYS A 9 -7.06 -0.60 11.89
CA LYS A 9 -6.66 0.52 12.78
C LYS A 9 -5.88 1.64 12.06
N LEU A 10 -6.24 1.93 10.81
CA LEU A 10 -5.55 2.97 10.02
C LEU A 10 -5.95 4.35 10.55
N GLN A 11 -4.96 5.20 10.82
CA GLN A 11 -5.15 6.58 11.28
C GLN A 11 -4.41 7.56 10.35
N GLY A 12 -5.03 8.68 10.03
CA GLY A 12 -4.39 9.79 9.30
C GLY A 12 -3.83 9.39 7.93
N GLY A 13 -2.54 9.68 7.70
CA GLY A 13 -1.82 9.42 6.44
C GLY A 13 -1.99 8.01 5.87
N GLN A 14 -2.20 7.02 6.75
CA GLN A 14 -2.36 5.61 6.39
C GLN A 14 -3.58 5.33 5.50
N PHE A 15 -4.59 6.20 5.48
CA PHE A 15 -5.72 6.08 4.55
C PHE A 15 -5.30 6.35 3.10
N HIS A 16 -4.35 7.26 2.88
CA HIS A 16 -3.86 7.57 1.55
C HIS A 16 -3.05 6.39 1.00
N ASP A 17 -2.15 5.82 1.80
CA ASP A 17 -1.34 4.67 1.38
C ASP A 17 -2.20 3.44 1.11
N ALA A 18 -3.21 3.19 1.95
CA ALA A 18 -4.16 2.10 1.75
C ALA A 18 -4.96 2.25 0.44
N ARG A 19 -5.33 3.48 0.07
CA ARG A 19 -6.00 3.75 -1.21
C ARG A 19 -5.08 3.49 -2.40
N ILE A 20 -3.83 3.94 -2.34
CA ILE A 20 -2.84 3.67 -3.39
C ILE A 20 -2.64 2.17 -3.52
N ALA A 21 -2.42 1.47 -2.41
CA ALA A 21 -2.20 0.03 -2.42
C ALA A 21 -3.41 -0.75 -2.96
N ALA A 22 -4.63 -0.35 -2.57
CA ALA A 22 -5.86 -0.96 -3.08
C ALA A 22 -5.97 -0.83 -4.60
N LEU A 23 -5.71 0.36 -5.16
CA LEU A 23 -5.75 0.57 -6.61
C LEU A 23 -4.69 -0.28 -7.33
N CYS A 24 -3.45 -0.34 -6.83
CA CYS A 24 -2.43 -1.18 -7.42
C CYS A 24 -2.86 -2.66 -7.48
N ILE A 25 -3.45 -3.17 -6.38
CA ILE A 25 -3.92 -4.55 -6.31
C ILE A 25 -5.11 -4.79 -7.24
N GLU A 26 -6.11 -3.90 -7.24
CA GLU A 26 -7.34 -4.03 -8.03
C GLU A 26 -7.06 -4.06 -9.54
N TYR A 27 -6.08 -3.26 -10.00
CA TYR A 27 -5.70 -3.19 -11.40
C TYR A 27 -4.54 -4.14 -11.78
N GLY A 28 -4.12 -5.03 -10.87
CA GLY A 28 -3.11 -6.05 -11.16
C GLY A 28 -1.70 -5.51 -11.42
N VAL A 29 -1.33 -4.39 -10.78
CA VAL A 29 0.01 -3.82 -10.87
C VAL A 29 1.03 -4.81 -10.29
N SER A 30 2.10 -5.07 -11.05
CA SER A 30 3.12 -6.06 -10.69
C SER A 30 4.05 -5.62 -9.56
N ALA A 31 4.33 -4.32 -9.45
CA ALA A 31 5.09 -3.73 -8.34
C ALA A 31 4.81 -2.23 -8.20
N LEU A 32 4.78 -1.75 -6.95
CA LEU A 32 4.84 -0.33 -6.62
C LEU A 32 6.31 0.06 -6.38
N TYR A 33 6.78 1.08 -7.08
CA TYR A 33 8.10 1.66 -6.84
C TYR A 33 7.96 2.81 -5.84
N SER A 34 8.52 2.64 -4.64
CA SER A 34 8.45 3.64 -3.58
C SER A 34 9.60 3.45 -2.59
N ALA A 35 10.17 4.57 -2.11
CA ALA A 35 11.13 4.57 -1.01
C ALA A 35 10.45 4.53 0.37
N ASP A 36 9.12 4.67 0.40
CA ASP A 36 8.36 4.65 1.64
C ASP A 36 8.17 3.21 2.14
N ARG A 37 8.73 2.94 3.33
CA ARG A 37 8.70 1.64 3.99
C ARG A 37 7.30 1.28 4.48
N ASP A 38 6.40 2.25 4.62
CA ASP A 38 5.05 2.01 5.11
C ASP A 38 4.24 1.12 4.16
N PHE A 39 4.54 1.11 2.87
CA PHE A 39 3.91 0.18 1.92
C PHE A 39 4.22 -1.29 2.19
N GLY A 40 5.30 -1.59 2.93
CA GLY A 40 5.64 -2.96 3.36
C GLY A 40 4.56 -3.64 4.20
N ARG A 41 3.60 -2.89 4.77
CA ARG A 41 2.44 -3.45 5.50
C ARG A 41 1.43 -4.14 4.57
N PHE A 42 1.38 -3.76 3.29
CA PHE A 42 0.45 -4.31 2.31
C PHE A 42 1.05 -5.52 1.61
N LYS A 43 1.06 -6.68 2.28
CA LYS A 43 1.73 -7.90 1.80
C LYS A 43 1.26 -8.40 0.42
N ALA A 44 0.07 -8.02 -0.02
CA ALA A 44 -0.46 -8.34 -1.34
C ALA A 44 0.10 -7.46 -2.47
N LEU A 45 0.89 -6.43 -2.15
CA LEU A 45 1.52 -5.52 -3.10
C LEU A 45 3.04 -5.60 -2.98
N LYS A 46 3.71 -6.05 -4.06
CA LYS A 46 5.16 -6.00 -4.14
C LYS A 46 5.61 -4.53 -4.17
N THR A 47 6.45 -4.14 -3.23
CA THR A 47 7.04 -2.80 -3.19
C THR A 47 8.55 -2.90 -3.43
N ILE A 48 9.07 -2.07 -4.34
CA ILE A 48 10.48 -2.00 -4.70
C ILE A 48 10.96 -0.59 -4.37
N ASN A 49 12.03 -0.47 -3.59
CA ASN A 49 12.68 0.82 -3.39
C ASN A 49 13.74 1.03 -4.48
N PRO A 50 13.54 1.96 -5.43
CA PRO A 50 14.49 2.19 -6.52
C PRO A 50 15.79 2.89 -6.09
N LEU A 51 15.89 3.33 -4.83
CA LEU A 51 17.07 4.00 -4.27
C LEU A 51 18.01 3.05 -3.52
N LEU A 52 17.64 1.77 -3.46
CA LEU A 52 18.51 0.71 -2.96
C LEU A 52 19.12 0.05 -4.19
N ASP A 53 20.34 0.44 -4.54
CA ASP A 53 21.15 -0.25 -5.55
C ASP A 53 21.41 -1.72 -5.17
#